data_AF-D9SSL3-F1
#
_entry.id   AF-D9SSL3-F1
#
_cell.length_a   1.000
_cell.length_b   1.000
_cell.length_c   1.000
_cell.angle_alpha   90.00
_cell.angle_beta   90.00
_cell.angle_gamma   90.00
#
_symmetry.space_group_name_H-M   'P 1'
#
loop_
_entity.id
_entity.type
_entity.pdbx_description
1 polymer ?
#
loop_
_entity_poly.entity_id
_entity_poly.type
_entity_poly.pdbx_seq_one_letter_code
_entity_poly.pdbx_strand_id
1 'polypeptide(L)'
;MDRDYFDRPERYKDLNEKDKVVLDNWIKSKFEVASSNYTIRSSYGLKHDLNRDTGIYVYNGQFKGAMLAAGFTAVDERMLNWHFKMKERIPNSFYGFCLRRYKYNNSHLGDFTRDMEKAPEFPRESIDKVEIKDYLYKKHACVEAIKAFEKAWMNFEKSRK
;
A
#
# COMPACT_ATOMS: atom_id res chain seq x y z
N MET A 1 -7.56 -33.87 3.19
CA MET A 1 -7.85 -32.54 3.75
C MET A 1 -8.80 -31.84 2.81
N ASP A 2 -9.89 -31.28 3.34
CA ASP A 2 -10.87 -30.51 2.57
C ASP A 2 -10.21 -29.23 2.03
N ARG A 3 -10.28 -28.99 0.71
CA ARG A 3 -9.64 -27.82 0.08
C ARG A 3 -10.18 -26.51 0.65
N ASP A 4 -11.43 -26.51 1.09
CA ASP A 4 -12.12 -25.36 1.68
C ASP A 4 -11.52 -24.92 3.04
N TYR A 5 -10.83 -25.83 3.74
CA TYR A 5 -10.31 -25.54 5.08
C TYR A 5 -9.35 -24.34 5.13
N PHE A 6 -8.52 -24.15 4.10
CA PHE A 6 -7.55 -23.06 4.03
C PHE A 6 -8.14 -21.74 3.50
N ASP A 7 -9.39 -21.75 3.05
CA ASP A 7 -10.09 -20.59 2.48
C ASP A 7 -11.07 -19.92 3.44
N ARG A 8 -11.24 -20.49 4.63
CA ARG A 8 -12.12 -20.02 5.70
C ARG A 8 -11.54 -18.84 6.48
N PRO A 9 -12.29 -17.73 6.67
CA PRO A 9 -11.80 -16.53 7.36
C PRO A 9 -11.43 -16.79 8.83
N GLU A 10 -12.08 -17.75 9.49
CA GLU A 10 -11.82 -18.10 10.89
C GLU A 10 -10.40 -18.60 11.11
N ARG A 11 -9.70 -19.04 10.04
CA ARG A 11 -8.31 -19.50 10.11
C ARG A 11 -7.34 -18.41 10.52
N TYR A 12 -7.73 -17.14 10.44
CA TYR A 12 -6.92 -16.02 10.92
C TYR A 12 -6.53 -16.17 12.41
N LYS A 13 -7.39 -16.79 13.23
CA LYS A 13 -7.08 -17.07 14.65
C LYS A 13 -5.93 -18.07 14.86
N ASP A 14 -5.63 -18.87 13.84
CA ASP A 14 -4.59 -19.91 13.90
C ASP A 14 -3.23 -19.38 13.44
N LEU A 15 -3.17 -18.12 12.99
CA LEU A 15 -1.91 -17.46 12.63
C LEU A 15 -1.15 -17.12 13.93
N ASN A 16 0.16 -17.35 13.95
CA ASN A 16 0.97 -16.97 15.11
C ASN A 16 1.01 -15.44 15.25
N GLU A 17 1.22 -14.95 16.48
CA GLU A 17 1.15 -13.53 16.79
C GLU A 17 2.13 -12.67 15.98
N LYS A 18 3.32 -13.20 15.66
CA LYS A 18 4.31 -12.46 14.85
C LYS A 18 3.79 -12.20 13.44
N ASP A 19 3.31 -13.24 12.76
CA ASP A 19 2.79 -13.12 11.40
C ASP A 19 1.49 -12.32 11.36
N LYS A 20 0.68 -12.42 12.42
CA LYS A 20 -0.53 -11.61 12.60
C LYS A 20 -0.22 -10.12 12.67
N VAL A 21 0.77 -9.72 13.48
CA VAL A 21 1.22 -8.33 13.57
C VAL A 21 1.74 -7.83 12.22
N VAL A 22 2.52 -8.64 11.50
CA VAL A 22 3.04 -8.26 10.18
C VAL A 22 1.90 -8.08 9.17
N LEU A 23 0.95 -9.02 9.12
CA LEU A 23 -0.22 -8.94 8.25
C LEU A 23 -1.07 -7.70 8.55
N ASP A 24 -1.40 -7.46 9.81
CA ASP A 24 -2.25 -6.34 10.22
C ASP A 24 -1.60 -4.99 9.91
N ASN A 25 -0.29 -4.87 10.15
CA ASN A 25 0.46 -3.65 9.84
C ASN A 25 0.55 -3.44 8.32
N TRP A 26 0.75 -4.50 7.54
CA TRP A 26 0.76 -4.41 6.09
C TRP A 26 -0.59 -3.93 5.55
N ILE A 27 -1.71 -4.51 6.00
CA ILE A 27 -3.07 -4.08 5.62
C ILE A 27 -3.28 -2.59 5.95
N LYS A 28 -3.00 -2.18 7.19
CA LYS A 28 -3.16 -0.77 7.64
C LYS A 28 -2.29 0.20 6.85
N SER A 29 -1.10 -0.22 6.44
CA SER A 29 -0.20 0.62 5.65
C SER A 29 -0.67 0.82 4.21
N LYS A 30 -1.39 -0.16 3.65
CA LYS A 30 -1.74 -0.23 2.22
C LYS A 30 -3.16 0.17 1.89
N PHE A 31 -4.12 -0.01 2.81
CA PHE A 31 -5.55 0.13 2.50
C PHE A 31 -6.30 0.95 3.54
N GLU A 32 -7.38 1.58 3.08
CA GLU A 32 -8.37 2.29 3.90
C GLU A 32 -9.77 1.77 3.56
N VAL A 33 -10.66 1.69 4.57
CA VAL A 33 -12.07 1.36 4.37
C VAL A 33 -12.70 2.41 3.45
N ALA A 34 -13.51 1.94 2.50
CA ALA A 34 -14.26 2.79 1.58
C ALA A 34 -15.59 2.13 1.24
N SER A 35 -16.54 2.90 0.68
CA SER A 35 -17.81 2.34 0.19
C SER A 35 -17.69 1.67 -1.17
N SER A 36 -16.64 1.99 -1.94
CA SER A 36 -16.37 1.49 -3.28
C SER A 36 -15.76 0.08 -3.28
N ASN A 37 -16.14 -0.73 -4.26
CA ASN A 37 -15.54 -2.05 -4.47
C ASN A 37 -14.12 -1.91 -5.04
N TYR A 38 -13.13 -2.53 -4.40
CA TYR A 38 -11.78 -2.64 -4.93
C TYR A 38 -11.69 -3.81 -5.92
N THR A 39 -11.63 -3.50 -7.20
CA THR A 39 -11.69 -4.50 -8.30
C THR A 39 -10.33 -4.91 -8.84
N ILE A 40 -9.23 -4.26 -8.42
CA ILE A 40 -7.88 -4.48 -8.97
C ILE A 40 -7.32 -5.86 -8.57
N ARG A 41 -7.49 -6.25 -7.30
CA ARG A 41 -7.07 -7.57 -6.78
C ARG A 41 -8.13 -8.15 -5.85
N SER A 42 -8.27 -9.47 -5.88
CA SER A 42 -9.02 -10.24 -4.89
C SER A 42 -8.12 -10.64 -3.71
N SER A 43 -8.68 -11.25 -2.67
CA SER A 43 -7.98 -11.77 -1.50
C SER A 43 -6.79 -12.66 -1.86
N TYR A 44 -6.93 -13.46 -2.92
CA TYR A 44 -5.85 -14.32 -3.42
C TYR A 44 -4.71 -13.53 -4.06
N GLY A 45 -5.01 -12.46 -4.79
CA GLY A 45 -3.96 -11.57 -5.31
C GLY A 45 -3.24 -10.85 -4.17
N LEU A 46 -4.02 -10.29 -3.24
CA LEU A 46 -3.50 -9.49 -2.13
C LEU A 46 -2.63 -10.30 -1.17
N LYS A 47 -2.96 -11.57 -0.88
CA LYS A 47 -2.10 -12.41 -0.03
C LYS A 47 -0.74 -12.70 -0.68
N HIS A 48 -0.67 -12.73 -2.02
CA HIS A 48 0.61 -12.88 -2.75
C HIS A 48 1.39 -11.56 -2.74
N ASP A 49 0.70 -10.42 -2.81
CA ASP A 49 1.32 -9.11 -2.64
C ASP A 49 1.93 -8.97 -1.24
N LEU A 50 1.21 -9.38 -0.20
CA LEU A 50 1.75 -9.48 1.16
C LEU A 50 3.00 -10.34 1.21
N ASN A 51 2.96 -11.56 0.66
CA ASN A 51 4.09 -12.50 0.71
C ASN A 51 5.33 -11.90 0.03
N ARG A 52 5.16 -11.26 -1.13
CA ARG A 52 6.26 -10.58 -1.82
C ARG A 52 6.82 -9.41 -1.01
N ASP A 53 5.96 -8.62 -0.39
CA ASP A 53 6.36 -7.40 0.34
C ASP A 53 6.97 -7.70 1.72
N THR A 54 6.59 -8.81 2.37
CA THR A 54 6.93 -9.09 3.79
C THR A 54 7.66 -10.41 4.01
N GLY A 55 7.64 -11.32 3.04
CA GLY A 55 8.21 -12.67 3.13
C GLY A 55 7.34 -13.70 3.88
N ILE A 56 6.28 -13.28 4.60
CA ILE A 56 5.43 -14.24 5.34
C ILE A 56 4.46 -14.93 4.39
N TYR A 57 4.14 -16.19 4.66
CA TYR A 57 3.13 -16.93 3.90
C TYR A 57 1.84 -17.02 4.71
N VAL A 58 0.72 -16.61 4.10
CA VAL A 58 -0.61 -16.78 4.69
C VAL A 58 -1.55 -17.49 3.72
N TYR A 59 -2.46 -18.29 4.26
CA TYR A 59 -3.55 -18.87 3.51
C TYR A 59 -4.59 -17.81 3.12
N ASN A 60 -5.37 -18.07 2.08
CA ASN A 60 -6.39 -17.14 1.60
C ASN A 60 -7.46 -16.86 2.67
N GLY A 61 -7.86 -17.88 3.43
CA GLY A 61 -8.74 -17.74 4.59
C GLY A 61 -8.17 -16.82 5.67
N GLN A 62 -6.90 -17.01 6.05
CA GLN A 62 -6.24 -16.13 7.03
C GLN A 62 -6.22 -14.67 6.57
N PHE A 63 -5.94 -14.43 5.30
CA PHE A 63 -5.97 -13.08 4.73
C PHE A 63 -7.38 -12.48 4.78
N LYS A 64 -8.42 -13.24 4.39
CA LYS A 64 -9.83 -12.79 4.49
C LYS A 64 -10.20 -12.43 5.93
N GLY A 65 -9.86 -13.28 6.88
CA GLY A 65 -10.13 -13.06 8.30
C GLY A 65 -9.45 -11.79 8.84
N ALA A 66 -8.20 -11.54 8.43
CA ALA A 66 -7.50 -10.31 8.79
C ALA A 66 -8.17 -9.06 8.21
N MET A 67 -8.64 -9.12 6.96
CA MET A 67 -9.39 -8.02 6.35
C MET A 67 -10.69 -7.72 7.11
N LEU A 68 -11.45 -8.75 7.50
CA LEU A 68 -12.64 -8.57 8.32
C LEU A 68 -12.30 -7.98 9.70
N ALA A 69 -11.25 -8.49 10.35
CA ALA A 69 -10.79 -8.00 11.66
C ALA A 69 -10.31 -6.53 11.60
N ALA A 70 -9.76 -6.10 10.47
CA ALA A 70 -9.36 -4.72 10.22
C ALA A 70 -10.55 -3.79 9.84
N GLY A 71 -11.79 -4.31 9.82
CA GLY A 71 -13.00 -3.53 9.57
C GLY A 71 -13.41 -3.40 8.11
N PHE A 72 -12.78 -4.15 7.20
CA PHE A 72 -13.18 -4.18 5.80
C PHE A 72 -14.39 -5.10 5.58
N THR A 73 -15.23 -4.75 4.61
CA THR A 73 -16.40 -5.55 4.23
C THR A 73 -16.12 -6.30 2.94
N ALA A 74 -16.39 -7.61 2.91
CA ALA A 74 -16.34 -8.39 1.68
C ALA A 74 -17.48 -7.98 0.73
N VAL A 75 -17.21 -7.99 -0.58
CA VAL A 75 -18.22 -7.70 -1.60
C VAL A 75 -19.18 -8.88 -1.77
N ASP A 76 -18.65 -10.10 -1.77
CA ASP A 76 -19.42 -11.35 -1.81
C ASP A 76 -18.64 -12.47 -1.10
N GLU A 77 -19.14 -12.92 0.05
CA GLU A 77 -18.49 -13.93 0.89
C GLU A 77 -18.63 -15.35 0.34
N ARG A 78 -19.55 -15.57 -0.61
CA ARG A 78 -19.78 -16.89 -1.24
C ARG A 78 -18.69 -17.25 -2.24
N MET A 79 -17.89 -16.27 -2.65
CA MET A 79 -16.81 -16.46 -3.61
C MET A 79 -15.58 -17.07 -2.93
N LEU A 80 -14.82 -17.88 -3.68
CA LEU A 80 -13.54 -18.39 -3.18
C LEU A 80 -12.53 -17.26 -2.94
N ASN A 81 -12.50 -16.27 -3.83
CA ASN A 81 -11.59 -15.13 -3.78
C ASN A 81 -12.41 -13.86 -3.57
N TRP A 82 -12.23 -13.21 -2.42
CA TRP A 82 -13.07 -12.07 -2.03
C TRP A 82 -12.51 -10.77 -2.59
N HIS A 83 -13.40 -9.93 -3.09
CA HIS A 83 -13.12 -8.50 -3.21
C HIS A 83 -13.62 -7.79 -1.96
N PHE A 84 -13.05 -6.62 -1.66
CA PHE A 84 -13.41 -5.84 -0.48
C PHE A 84 -13.85 -4.43 -0.84
N LYS A 85 -14.69 -3.85 0.01
CA LYS A 85 -15.04 -2.43 -0.03
C LYS A 85 -13.91 -1.62 0.61
N MET A 86 -13.01 -1.11 -0.23
CA MET A 86 -11.78 -0.47 0.20
C MET A 86 -11.17 0.39 -0.91
N LYS A 87 -10.14 1.14 -0.55
CA LYS A 87 -9.25 1.83 -1.49
C LYS A 87 -7.80 1.73 -1.00
N GLU A 88 -6.86 1.97 -1.90
CA GLU A 88 -5.45 2.11 -1.53
C GLU A 88 -5.27 3.34 -0.64
N ARG A 89 -4.51 3.15 0.45
CA ARG A 89 -4.13 4.21 1.37
C ARG A 89 -3.14 5.13 0.67
N ILE A 90 -3.44 6.42 0.69
CA ILE A 90 -2.53 7.46 0.21
C ILE A 90 -2.21 8.36 1.41
N PRO A 91 -0.97 8.34 1.92
CA PRO A 91 -0.62 9.05 3.16
C PRO A 91 -0.72 10.57 2.99
N ASN A 92 -0.92 11.29 4.10
CA ASN A 92 -0.94 12.75 4.12
C ASN A 92 0.49 13.31 4.26
N SER A 93 1.36 12.90 3.33
CA SER A 93 2.79 13.19 3.30
C SER A 93 3.19 13.82 1.95
N PHE A 94 4.48 14.11 1.76
CA PHE A 94 5.00 14.54 0.46
C PHE A 94 4.70 13.51 -0.66
N TYR A 95 4.89 12.22 -0.35
CA TYR A 95 4.60 11.13 -1.28
C TYR A 95 3.14 11.12 -1.72
N GLY A 96 2.21 11.19 -0.77
CA GLY A 96 0.79 11.17 -1.11
C GLY A 96 0.32 12.43 -1.81
N PHE A 97 0.89 13.60 -1.47
CA PHE A 97 0.69 14.83 -2.25
C PHE A 97 1.09 14.62 -3.72
N CYS A 98 2.26 14.04 -3.97
CA CYS A 98 2.73 13.77 -5.32
C CYS A 98 1.83 12.79 -6.08
N LEU A 99 1.44 11.67 -5.44
CA LEU A 99 0.52 10.70 -6.04
C LEU A 99 -0.79 11.35 -6.49
N ARG A 100 -1.42 12.15 -5.60
CA ARG A 100 -2.70 12.82 -5.89
C ARG A 100 -2.61 13.82 -7.03
N ARG A 101 -1.46 14.47 -7.20
CA ARG A 101 -1.30 15.61 -8.12
C ARG A 101 -0.63 15.28 -9.44
N TYR A 102 0.26 14.30 -9.45
CA TYR A 102 1.20 14.10 -10.57
C TYR A 102 1.20 12.68 -11.16
N LYS A 103 0.68 11.65 -10.47
CA LYS A 103 0.80 10.24 -10.89
C LYS A 103 0.45 10.00 -12.35
N TYR A 104 -0.64 10.61 -12.83
CA TYR A 104 -1.16 10.41 -14.19
C TYR A 104 -0.71 11.48 -15.20
N ASN A 105 0.16 12.41 -14.79
CA ASN A 105 0.66 13.44 -15.68
C ASN A 105 1.85 12.91 -16.50
N ASN A 106 1.85 13.16 -17.81
CA ASN A 106 2.99 12.89 -18.67
C ASN A 106 4.01 14.04 -18.58
N SER A 107 4.76 14.09 -17.48
CA SER A 107 5.73 15.14 -17.17
C SER A 107 6.82 14.60 -16.25
N HIS A 108 7.95 15.32 -16.12
CA HIS A 108 9.04 14.92 -15.22
C HIS A 108 8.57 14.74 -13.76
N LEU A 109 7.56 15.51 -13.31
CA LEU A 109 6.97 15.33 -11.98
C LEU A 109 6.15 14.04 -11.88
N GLY A 110 5.48 13.65 -12.96
CA GLY A 110 4.74 12.40 -13.05
C GLY A 110 5.67 11.20 -13.11
N ASP A 111 6.75 11.27 -13.89
CA ASP A 111 7.79 10.23 -13.93
C ASP A 111 8.41 10.04 -12.55
N PHE A 112 8.89 11.12 -11.94
CA PHE A 112 9.41 11.11 -10.58
C PHE A 112 8.43 10.49 -9.58
N THR A 113 7.14 10.82 -9.70
CA THR A 113 6.08 10.26 -8.83
C THR A 113 5.91 8.75 -9.00
N ARG A 114 5.92 8.25 -10.24
CA ARG A 114 5.83 6.81 -10.53
C ARG A 114 7.07 6.05 -10.08
N ASP A 115 8.24 6.68 -10.13
CA ASP A 115 9.48 6.09 -9.63
C ASP A 115 9.45 5.94 -8.10
N MET A 116 8.94 6.94 -7.37
CA MET A 116 8.70 6.82 -5.93
C MET A 116 7.71 5.69 -5.60
N GLU A 117 6.65 5.53 -6.41
CA GLU A 117 5.64 4.47 -6.21
C GLU A 117 6.23 3.07 -6.33
N LYS A 118 7.13 2.87 -7.29
CA LYS A 118 7.84 1.61 -7.52
C LYS A 118 8.95 1.35 -6.50
N ALA A 119 9.38 2.35 -5.75
CA ALA A 119 10.40 2.22 -4.73
C ALA A 119 9.79 1.78 -3.37
N PRO A 120 10.02 0.53 -2.91
CA PRO A 120 9.48 0.06 -1.64
C PRO A 120 10.10 0.77 -0.43
N GLU A 121 11.38 1.16 -0.51
CA GLU A 121 12.10 1.85 0.56
C GLU A 121 11.89 3.38 0.58
N PHE A 122 11.09 3.92 -0.35
CA PHE A 122 10.82 5.36 -0.34
C PHE A 122 10.13 5.75 0.98
N PRO A 123 10.53 6.84 1.65
CA PRO A 123 9.93 7.28 2.93
C PRO A 123 8.51 7.85 2.72
N ARG A 124 7.53 6.95 2.51
CA ARG A 124 6.15 7.30 2.10
C ARG A 124 5.37 8.09 3.14
N GLU A 125 5.72 8.01 4.42
CA GLU A 125 5.06 8.78 5.48
C GLU A 125 5.77 10.10 5.79
N SER A 126 6.97 10.34 5.23
CA SER A 126 7.79 11.48 5.62
C SER A 126 7.21 12.82 5.14
N ILE A 127 7.28 13.79 6.05
CA ILE A 127 7.00 15.21 5.82
C ILE A 127 8.25 16.07 5.98
N ASP A 128 9.42 15.44 6.17
CA ASP A 128 10.71 16.11 6.34
C ASP A 128 11.46 16.16 5.00
N LYS A 129 11.81 17.37 4.56
CA LYS A 129 12.53 17.58 3.30
C LYS A 129 13.88 16.88 3.30
N VAL A 130 14.59 16.95 4.43
CA VAL A 130 15.98 16.49 4.55
C VAL A 130 16.01 14.98 4.42
N GLU A 131 15.12 14.27 5.14
CA GLU A 131 15.01 12.82 5.06
C GLU A 131 14.79 12.31 3.62
N ILE A 132 13.83 12.93 2.90
CA ILE A 132 13.55 12.53 1.51
C ILE A 132 14.72 12.86 0.59
N LYS A 133 15.37 14.01 0.78
CA LYS A 133 16.52 14.43 -0.01
C LYS A 133 17.71 13.49 0.20
N ASP A 134 17.99 13.11 1.45
CA ASP A 134 19.03 12.15 1.80
C ASP A 134 18.76 10.77 1.20
N TYR A 135 17.50 10.32 1.22
CA TYR A 135 17.10 9.10 0.52
C TYR A 135 17.44 9.17 -0.98
N LEU A 136 17.10 10.26 -1.65
CA LEU A 136 17.36 10.44 -3.08
C LEU A 136 18.86 10.41 -3.39
N TYR A 137 19.68 11.07 -2.58
CA TYR A 137 21.15 11.01 -2.74
C TYR A 137 21.70 9.61 -2.51
N LYS A 138 21.23 8.90 -1.47
CA LYS A 138 21.63 7.52 -1.18
C LYS A 138 21.26 6.55 -2.32
N LYS A 139 20.17 6.82 -3.05
CA LYS A 139 19.77 6.06 -4.23
C LYS A 139 20.40 6.57 -5.54
N HIS A 140 21.38 7.48 -5.46
CA HIS A 140 22.07 8.08 -6.61
C HIS A 140 21.10 8.68 -7.65
N ALA A 141 20.04 9.35 -7.17
CA ALA A 141 19.07 9.99 -8.05
C ALA A 141 19.76 10.99 -8.99
N CYS A 142 19.36 10.98 -10.26
CA CYS A 142 19.90 11.89 -11.26
C CYS A 142 19.55 13.35 -10.97
N VAL A 143 20.28 14.28 -11.61
CA VAL A 143 20.08 15.73 -11.43
C VAL A 143 18.65 16.14 -11.78
N GLU A 144 18.06 15.50 -12.79
CA GLU A 144 16.68 15.71 -13.23
C GLU A 144 15.67 15.28 -12.16
N ALA A 145 15.89 14.14 -11.50
CA ALA A 145 15.06 13.67 -10.40
C ALA A 145 15.16 14.61 -9.19
N ILE A 146 16.37 15.10 -8.85
CA ILE A 146 16.55 16.09 -7.79
C ILE A 146 15.83 17.40 -8.12
N LYS A 147 15.91 17.89 -9.36
CA LYS A 147 15.15 19.07 -9.81
C LYS A 147 13.64 18.87 -9.73
N ALA A 148 13.15 17.69 -10.12
CA ALA A 148 11.74 17.32 -10.01
C ALA A 148 11.28 17.30 -8.54
N PHE A 149 12.09 16.70 -7.64
CA PHE A 149 11.87 16.70 -6.20
C PHE A 149 11.75 18.12 -5.64
N GLU A 150 12.73 18.99 -5.87
CA GLU A 150 12.74 20.36 -5.34
C GLU A 150 11.50 21.15 -5.81
N LYS A 151 11.12 21.00 -7.09
CA LYS A 151 9.91 21.62 -7.64
C LYS A 151 8.63 21.06 -7.02
N ALA A 152 8.52 19.75 -6.84
CA ALA A 152 7.39 19.11 -6.18
C ALA A 152 7.29 19.57 -4.71
N TRP A 153 8.42 19.63 -4.00
CA TRP A 153 8.48 20.03 -2.60
C TRP A 153 7.98 21.46 -2.39
N MET A 154 8.41 22.38 -3.24
CA MET A 154 7.95 23.77 -3.18
C MET A 154 6.43 23.89 -3.36
N ASN A 155 5.81 23.01 -4.17
CA ASN A 155 4.35 22.96 -4.30
C ASN A 155 3.66 22.31 -3.09
N PHE A 156 4.28 21.28 -2.51
CA PHE A 156 3.80 20.65 -1.28
C PHE A 156 3.75 21.65 -0.12
N GLU A 157 4.82 22.42 0.10
CA GLU A 157 4.87 23.48 1.12
C GLU A 157 3.79 24.55 0.90
N LYS A 158 3.58 24.97 -0.35
CA LYS A 158 2.52 25.93 -0.69
C LYS A 158 1.12 25.39 -0.40
N SER A 159 0.88 24.09 -0.59
CA SER A 159 -0.43 23.48 -0.32
C SER A 159 -0.77 23.33 1.16
N ARG A 160 0.21 23.55 2.05
CA ARG A 160 0.06 23.49 3.52
C ARG A 160 -0.11 24.87 4.17
N LYS A 161 -0.01 25.94 3.39
CA LYS A 161 -0.28 27.33 3.82
C LYS A 161 -1.73 27.66 3.53
#